data_AF-A0A9P4WRM3-F1
#
_entry.id   AF-A0A9P4WRM3-F1
#
_cell.length_a   1.000
_cell.length_b   1.000
_cell.length_c   1.000
_cell.angle_alpha   90.00
_cell.angle_beta   90.00
_cell.angle_gamma   90.00
#
_symmetry.space_group_name_H-M   'P 1'
#
loop_
_entity.id
_entity.type
_entity.pdbx_description
1 polymer ?
#
loop_
_entity_poly.entity_id
_entity_poly.type
_entity_poly.pdbx_seq_one_letter_code
_entity_poly.pdbx_strand_id
1 'polypeptide(L)'
;MTVIWGLDLKEMQWGKFKSSYMFGNKDYHLRRTKFGIYQGAMILTVVSESLGTAALSDYVDQQKFVAIHAPGATVHNNNFIGIASYNIFVGIFVATVFGAAFFFDLFWPERHESRAVKTAWRACSVLACLLTLSCALAYTYIVAAKSAYVTGTDAANAGQLLREYGGSPMRKEVVAEKPAASFETGRDVDGAVEMPAQPPPTHAVPEADARV
;
A
#
# COMPACT_ATOMS: atom_id res chain seq x y z
N MET A 1 39.98 14.10 1.42
CA MET A 1 38.63 14.32 0.85
C MET A 1 37.87 13.02 1.02
N THR A 2 36.62 13.08 1.47
CA THR A 2 35.84 11.88 1.77
C THR A 2 35.21 11.37 0.48
N VAL A 3 35.79 10.30 -0.07
CA VAL A 3 35.25 9.58 -1.22
C VAL A 3 34.43 8.42 -0.67
N ILE A 4 33.14 8.38 -1.00
CA ILE A 4 32.25 7.28 -0.63
C ILE A 4 31.89 6.55 -1.91
N TRP A 5 32.23 5.27 -2.00
CA TRP A 5 31.86 4.39 -3.14
C TRP A 5 32.39 4.88 -4.50
N GLY A 6 33.54 5.58 -4.49
CA GLY A 6 34.15 6.14 -5.70
C GLY A 6 33.55 7.49 -6.16
N LEU A 7 32.62 8.06 -5.37
CA LEU A 7 31.98 9.34 -5.64
C LEU A 7 32.56 10.42 -4.71
N ASP A 8 33.02 11.54 -5.28
CA ASP A 8 33.54 12.66 -4.49
C ASP A 8 32.39 13.49 -3.92
N LEU A 9 32.28 13.55 -2.59
CA LEU A 9 31.24 14.31 -1.89
C LEU A 9 31.35 15.83 -2.12
N LYS A 10 32.50 16.36 -2.57
CA LYS A 10 32.60 17.79 -2.93
C LYS A 10 31.74 18.17 -4.14
N GLU A 11 31.38 17.21 -4.99
CA GLU A 11 30.50 17.44 -6.12
C GLU A 11 29.03 17.60 -5.72
N MET A 12 28.68 17.25 -4.48
CA MET A 12 27.36 17.43 -3.92
C MET A 12 27.16 18.89 -3.52
N GLN A 13 26.69 19.70 -4.47
CA GLN A 13 26.49 21.14 -4.29
C GLN A 13 25.02 21.50 -4.43
N TRP A 14 24.49 22.25 -3.48
CA TRP A 14 23.11 22.75 -3.51
C TRP A 14 22.81 23.61 -4.74
N GLY A 15 23.83 24.29 -5.29
CA GLY A 15 23.71 25.05 -6.54
C GLY A 15 23.34 24.19 -7.76
N LYS A 16 23.60 22.87 -7.72
CA LYS A 16 23.21 21.95 -8.80
C LYS A 16 21.69 21.73 -8.87
N PHE A 17 20.93 21.99 -7.80
CA PHE A 17 19.45 21.97 -7.84
C PHE A 17 18.84 23.15 -8.58
N LYS A 18 19.61 24.18 -8.92
CA LYS A 18 19.09 25.33 -9.64
C LYS A 18 18.54 24.87 -10.99
N SER A 19 17.33 25.30 -11.34
CA SER A 19 16.67 24.95 -12.60
C SER A 19 17.55 25.22 -13.83
N SER A 20 18.35 26.28 -13.80
CA SER A 20 19.33 26.59 -14.85
C SER A 20 20.40 25.50 -15.04
N TYR A 21 20.81 24.82 -13.97
CA TYR A 21 21.77 23.71 -14.03
C TYR A 21 21.09 22.38 -14.34
N MET A 22 19.88 22.14 -13.84
CA MET A 22 19.14 20.90 -14.09
C MET A 22 18.58 20.82 -15.50
N PHE A 23 17.93 21.89 -15.98
CA PHE A 23 17.17 21.90 -17.24
C PHE A 23 17.80 22.77 -18.32
N GLY A 24 18.61 23.77 -17.94
CA GLY A 24 19.29 24.68 -18.86
C GLY A 24 20.67 24.20 -19.33
N ASN A 25 21.30 23.29 -18.58
CA ASN A 25 22.61 22.76 -18.92
C ASN A 25 22.51 21.76 -20.10
N LYS A 26 23.30 22.01 -21.16
CA LYS A 26 23.41 21.16 -22.36
C LYS A 26 24.72 20.37 -22.45
N ASP A 27 25.62 20.55 -21.48
CA ASP A 27 26.92 19.88 -21.42
C ASP A 27 26.77 18.35 -21.32
N TYR A 28 25.64 17.89 -20.75
CA TYR A 28 25.33 16.48 -20.56
C TYR A 28 24.19 16.01 -21.47
N HIS A 29 24.51 15.02 -22.32
CA HIS A 29 23.55 14.43 -23.25
C HIS A 29 22.35 13.80 -22.50
N LEU A 30 21.13 14.07 -22.98
CA LEU A 30 19.84 13.58 -22.44
C LEU A 30 19.46 14.01 -21.01
N ARG A 31 20.25 14.87 -20.32
CA ARG A 31 20.00 15.25 -18.92
C ARG A 31 18.59 15.80 -18.69
N ARG A 32 18.17 16.79 -19.49
CA ARG A 32 16.85 17.42 -19.40
C ARG A 32 15.72 16.40 -19.54
N THR A 33 15.86 15.49 -20.51
CA THR A 33 14.87 14.43 -20.78
C THR A 33 14.78 13.46 -19.61
N LYS A 34 15.92 12.99 -19.09
CA LYS A 34 15.96 12.09 -17.94
C LYS A 34 15.28 12.72 -16.71
N PHE A 35 15.62 13.97 -16.39
CA PHE A 35 15.03 14.67 -15.25
C PHE A 35 13.54 14.92 -15.42
N GLY A 36 13.09 15.25 -16.63
CA GLY A 36 11.66 15.34 -16.93
C GLY A 36 10.93 14.02 -16.68
N ILE A 37 11.48 12.90 -17.15
CA ILE A 37 10.88 11.57 -16.96
C ILE A 37 10.89 11.17 -15.49
N TYR A 38 12.01 11.32 -14.78
CA TYR A 38 12.10 10.97 -13.36
C TYR A 38 11.13 11.79 -12.51
N GLN A 39 11.07 13.10 -12.73
CA GLN A 39 10.15 13.96 -11.98
C GLN A 39 8.69 13.66 -12.33
N GLY A 40 8.37 13.44 -13.60
CA GLY A 40 7.02 13.05 -14.01
C GLY A 40 6.58 11.73 -13.38
N ALA A 41 7.43 10.71 -13.40
CA ALA A 41 7.13 9.42 -12.79
C ALA A 41 6.97 9.52 -11.26
N MET A 42 7.86 10.28 -10.59
CA MET A 42 7.76 10.49 -9.13
C MET A 42 6.52 11.27 -8.74
N ILE A 43 6.16 12.34 -9.46
CA ILE A 43 4.95 13.12 -9.15
C ILE A 43 3.70 12.25 -9.27
N LEU A 44 3.56 11.50 -10.37
CA LEU A 44 2.39 10.65 -10.58
C LEU A 44 2.25 9.58 -9.50
N THR A 45 3.36 8.95 -9.11
CA THR A 45 3.36 7.90 -8.07
C THR A 45 3.13 8.46 -6.66
N VAL A 46 3.71 9.61 -6.32
CA VAL A 46 3.49 10.30 -5.03
C VAL A 46 2.04 10.81 -4.91
N VAL A 47 1.47 11.35 -5.99
CA VAL A 47 0.05 11.75 -5.99
C VAL A 47 -0.84 10.53 -5.79
N SER A 48 -0.55 9.42 -6.48
CA SER A 48 -1.30 8.16 -6.31
C SER A 48 -1.21 7.63 -4.88
N GLU A 49 -0.02 7.60 -4.29
CA GLU A 49 0.21 7.20 -2.89
C GLU A 49 -0.56 8.10 -1.91
N SER A 50 -0.52 9.41 -2.12
CA SER A 50 -1.21 10.39 -1.28
C SER A 50 -2.73 10.19 -1.32
N LEU A 51 -3.30 9.94 -2.51
CA LEU A 51 -4.72 9.62 -2.68
C LEU A 51 -5.08 8.28 -2.02
N GLY A 52 -4.23 7.25 -2.15
CA GLY A 52 -4.42 5.97 -1.48
C GLY A 52 -4.41 6.11 0.05
N THR A 53 -3.51 6.94 0.58
CA THR A 53 -3.40 7.23 2.02
C THR A 53 -4.60 8.01 2.53
N ALA A 54 -5.06 9.03 1.79
CA ALA A 54 -6.27 9.79 2.13
C ALA A 54 -7.49 8.87 2.18
N ALA A 55 -7.68 8.03 1.16
CA ALA A 55 -8.77 7.07 1.13
C ALA A 55 -8.70 6.06 2.28
N LEU A 56 -7.49 5.59 2.64
CA LEU A 56 -7.29 4.71 3.79
C LEU A 56 -7.69 5.40 5.11
N SER A 57 -7.33 6.67 5.29
CA SER A 57 -7.74 7.46 6.46
C SER A 57 -9.26 7.55 6.57
N ASP A 58 -9.95 7.84 5.47
CA ASP A 58 -11.42 7.92 5.44
C ASP A 58 -12.07 6.60 5.89
N TYR A 59 -11.51 5.46 5.50
CA TYR A 59 -12.02 4.16 5.91
C TYR A 59 -11.78 3.85 7.39
N VAL A 60 -10.63 4.25 7.92
CA VAL A 60 -10.33 4.12 9.36
C VAL A 60 -11.28 4.98 10.19
N ASP A 61 -11.54 6.20 9.75
CA ASP A 61 -12.46 7.11 10.45
C ASP A 61 -13.91 6.66 10.32
N GLN A 62 -14.29 6.06 9.18
CA GLN A 62 -15.60 5.43 9.02
C GLN A 62 -15.79 4.25 9.99
N GLN A 63 -14.77 3.41 10.17
CA GLN A 63 -14.83 2.30 11.12
C GLN A 63 -14.96 2.80 12.56
N LYS A 64 -14.24 3.86 12.93
CA LYS A 64 -14.39 4.50 14.25
C LYS A 64 -15.79 5.06 14.45
N PHE A 65 -16.34 5.76 13.44
CA PHE A 65 -17.68 6.33 13.51
C PHE A 65 -18.76 5.26 13.72
N VAL A 66 -18.71 4.17 12.95
CA VAL A 66 -19.66 3.05 13.07
C VAL A 66 -19.52 2.36 14.44
N ALA A 67 -18.29 2.14 14.93
CA ALA A 67 -18.07 1.51 16.24
C ALA A 67 -18.61 2.37 17.40
N ILE A 68 -18.59 3.69 17.28
CA ILE A 68 -19.14 4.61 18.29
C ILE A 68 -20.68 4.60 18.29
N HIS A 69 -21.31 4.57 17.12
CA HIS A 69 -22.77 4.69 16.99
C HIS A 69 -23.51 3.35 17.05
N ALA A 70 -22.86 2.25 16.72
CA ALA A 70 -23.42 0.90 16.78
C ALA A 70 -22.37 -0.08 17.35
N PRO A 71 -22.28 -0.23 18.69
CA PRO A 71 -21.35 -1.15 19.31
C PRO A 71 -21.69 -2.60 18.90
N GLY A 72 -20.79 -3.23 18.14
CA GLY A 72 -20.98 -4.56 17.54
C GLY A 72 -21.01 -4.55 16.00
N ALA A 73 -21.13 -3.38 15.38
CA ALA A 73 -21.08 -3.25 13.92
C ALA A 73 -19.64 -3.14 13.40
N THR A 74 -19.28 -3.96 12.40
CA THR A 74 -17.96 -3.95 11.76
C THR A 74 -18.08 -3.66 10.27
N VAL A 75 -17.21 -2.77 9.78
CA VAL A 75 -17.15 -2.42 8.36
C VAL A 75 -16.07 -3.27 7.67
N HIS A 76 -16.46 -4.10 6.71
CA HIS A 76 -15.53 -4.96 5.98
C HIS A 76 -15.08 -4.31 4.67
N ASN A 77 -13.92 -3.66 4.73
CA ASN A 77 -13.29 -2.96 3.58
C ASN A 77 -11.91 -3.51 3.22
N ASN A 78 -11.59 -4.74 3.66
CA ASN A 78 -10.26 -5.35 3.55
C ASN A 78 -9.69 -5.34 2.12
N ASN A 79 -10.56 -5.46 1.11
CA ASN A 79 -10.16 -5.40 -0.29
C ASN A 79 -9.57 -4.04 -0.68
N PHE A 80 -10.21 -2.95 -0.26
CA PHE A 80 -9.73 -1.60 -0.56
C PHE A 80 -8.49 -1.26 0.28
N ILE A 81 -8.49 -1.62 1.56
CA ILE A 81 -7.35 -1.41 2.45
C ILE A 81 -6.12 -2.12 1.89
N GLY A 82 -6.27 -3.39 1.48
CA GLY A 82 -5.17 -4.17 0.91
C GLY A 82 -4.59 -3.54 -0.36
N ILE A 83 -5.42 -3.09 -1.30
CA ILE A 83 -4.91 -2.46 -2.52
C ILE A 83 -4.32 -1.05 -2.26
N ALA A 84 -4.88 -0.29 -1.30
CA ALA A 84 -4.33 0.99 -0.89
C ALA A 84 -2.93 0.83 -0.26
N SER A 85 -2.75 -0.16 0.63
CA SER A 85 -1.44 -0.47 1.21
C SER A 85 -0.43 -0.93 0.15
N TYR A 86 -0.87 -1.75 -0.81
CA TYR A 86 -0.01 -2.14 -1.93
C TYR A 86 0.41 -0.94 -2.79
N ASN A 87 -0.49 0.01 -3.04
CA ASN A 87 -0.19 1.22 -3.78
C ASN A 87 0.85 2.11 -3.09
N ILE A 88 0.75 2.25 -1.75
CA ILE A 88 1.76 2.95 -0.96
C ILE A 88 3.13 2.29 -1.13
N PHE A 89 3.18 0.95 -1.04
CA PHE A 89 4.42 0.20 -1.25
C PHE A 89 5.03 0.47 -2.65
N VAL A 90 4.21 0.45 -3.70
CA VAL A 90 4.68 0.73 -5.07
C VAL A 90 5.19 2.18 -5.20
N GLY A 91 4.49 3.14 -4.58
CA GLY A 91 4.92 4.55 -4.53
C GLY A 91 6.30 4.70 -3.89
N ILE A 92 6.50 4.12 -2.70
CA ILE A 92 7.78 4.15 -1.98
C ILE A 92 8.89 3.48 -2.79
N PHE A 93 8.61 2.34 -3.45
CA PHE A 93 9.58 1.66 -4.29
C PHE A 93 10.06 2.57 -5.44
N VAL A 94 9.14 3.20 -6.17
CA VAL A 94 9.47 4.12 -7.28
C VAL A 94 10.22 5.34 -6.77
N ALA A 95 9.76 5.96 -5.68
CA ALA A 95 10.39 7.13 -5.08
C ALA A 95 11.82 6.84 -4.60
N THR A 96 12.04 5.67 -3.99
CA THR A 96 13.37 5.29 -3.49
C THR A 96 14.34 5.01 -4.64
N VAL A 97 13.92 4.19 -5.61
CA VAL A 97 14.78 3.77 -6.74
C VAL A 97 15.06 4.96 -7.66
N PHE A 98 14.03 5.61 -8.17
CA PHE A 98 14.19 6.69 -9.15
C PHE A 98 14.55 8.03 -8.51
N GLY A 99 14.19 8.26 -7.25
CA GLY A 99 14.70 9.40 -6.49
C GLY A 99 16.21 9.28 -6.30
N ALA A 100 16.71 8.11 -5.90
CA ALA A 100 18.16 7.88 -5.81
C ALA A 100 18.84 8.04 -7.18
N ALA A 101 18.27 7.47 -8.26
CA ALA A 101 18.79 7.63 -9.61
C ALA A 101 18.85 9.12 -10.04
N PHE A 102 17.82 9.90 -9.71
CA PHE A 102 17.79 11.34 -9.96
C PHE A 102 18.92 12.06 -9.22
N PHE A 103 19.14 11.80 -7.93
CA PHE A 103 20.23 12.42 -7.18
C PHE A 103 21.61 12.01 -7.70
N PHE A 104 21.79 10.74 -8.08
CA PHE A 104 23.06 10.29 -8.66
C PHE A 104 23.37 10.97 -9.99
N ASP A 105 22.37 11.08 -10.89
CA ASP A 105 22.54 11.79 -12.17
C ASP A 105 22.65 13.33 -11.98
N LEU A 106 22.18 13.87 -10.84
CA LEU A 106 22.31 15.29 -10.49
C LEU A 106 23.71 15.63 -9.98
N PHE A 107 24.20 14.88 -9.00
CA PHE A 107 25.46 15.18 -8.34
C PHE A 107 26.66 14.66 -9.11
N TRP A 108 26.59 13.46 -9.69
CA TRP A 108 27.71 12.80 -10.37
C TRP A 108 27.32 12.35 -11.79
N PRO A 109 27.11 13.30 -12.72
CA PRO A 109 26.66 13.00 -14.08
C PRO A 109 27.65 12.15 -14.90
N GLU A 110 28.94 12.19 -14.57
CA GLU A 110 30.02 11.47 -15.28
C GLU A 110 30.36 10.12 -14.65
N ARG A 111 29.57 9.64 -13.68
CA ARG A 111 29.85 8.39 -12.98
C ARG A 111 29.89 7.20 -13.95
N HIS A 112 30.96 6.42 -13.86
CA HIS A 112 31.08 5.16 -14.60
C HIS A 112 30.40 4.03 -13.84
N GLU A 113 29.24 3.60 -14.32
CA GLU A 113 28.54 2.44 -13.76
C GLU A 113 29.04 1.13 -14.36
N SER A 114 29.21 0.13 -13.49
CA SER A 114 29.44 -1.25 -13.91
C SER A 114 28.24 -1.80 -14.69
N ARG A 115 28.48 -2.81 -15.53
CA ARG A 115 27.41 -3.45 -16.32
C ARG A 115 26.31 -4.06 -15.43
N ALA A 116 26.69 -4.61 -14.27
CA ALA A 116 25.75 -5.17 -13.30
C ALA A 116 24.77 -4.11 -12.76
N VAL A 117 25.27 -2.92 -12.40
CA VAL A 117 24.45 -1.81 -11.89
C VAL A 117 23.48 -1.33 -12.97
N LYS A 118 23.93 -1.20 -14.22
CA LYS A 118 23.06 -0.86 -15.35
C LYS A 118 21.94 -1.87 -15.56
N THR A 119 22.23 -3.17 -15.42
CA THR A 119 21.22 -4.23 -15.49
C THR A 119 20.25 -4.15 -14.31
N ALA A 120 20.73 -3.87 -13.10
CA ALA A 120 19.88 -3.69 -11.93
C ALA A 120 18.89 -2.54 -12.13
N TRP A 121 19.34 -1.37 -12.59
CA TRP A 121 18.45 -0.24 -12.90
C TRP A 121 17.38 -0.59 -13.92
N ARG A 122 17.76 -1.32 -14.98
CA ARG A 122 16.80 -1.80 -15.99
C ARG A 122 15.78 -2.76 -15.37
N ALA A 123 16.23 -3.73 -14.59
CA ALA A 123 15.35 -4.69 -13.92
C ALA A 123 14.38 -3.99 -12.97
N CYS A 124 14.87 -3.08 -12.12
CA CYS A 124 14.03 -2.27 -11.24
C CYS A 124 13.04 -1.39 -12.02
N SER A 125 13.43 -0.90 -13.19
CA SER A 125 12.52 -0.09 -14.03
C SER A 125 11.38 -0.93 -14.62
N VAL A 126 11.70 -2.14 -15.10
CA VAL A 126 10.66 -3.06 -15.59
C VAL A 126 9.74 -3.47 -14.44
N LEU A 127 10.30 -3.80 -13.27
CA LEU A 127 9.52 -4.13 -12.08
C LEU A 127 8.62 -2.97 -11.65
N ALA A 128 9.13 -1.73 -11.63
CA ALA A 128 8.33 -0.54 -11.32
C ALA A 128 7.12 -0.40 -12.26
N CYS A 129 7.33 -0.57 -13.57
CA CYS A 129 6.23 -0.53 -14.54
C CYS A 129 5.20 -1.63 -14.30
N LEU A 130 5.64 -2.87 -14.05
CA LEU A 130 4.74 -4.01 -13.79
C LEU A 130 3.95 -3.82 -12.50
N LEU A 131 4.61 -3.41 -11.41
CA LEU A 131 3.97 -3.17 -10.12
C LEU A 131 2.96 -2.01 -10.22
N THR A 132 3.32 -0.91 -10.88
CA THR A 132 2.42 0.23 -11.07
C THR A 132 1.21 -0.14 -11.95
N LEU A 133 1.42 -0.89 -13.03
CA LEU A 133 0.34 -1.39 -13.88
C LEU A 133 -0.58 -2.34 -13.10
N SER A 134 -0.01 -3.27 -12.34
CA SER A 134 -0.79 -4.20 -11.51
C SER A 134 -1.64 -3.44 -10.47
N CYS A 135 -1.08 -2.39 -9.88
CA CYS A 135 -1.77 -1.54 -8.93
C CYS A 135 -2.95 -0.83 -9.61
N ALA A 136 -2.73 -0.19 -10.76
CA ALA A 136 -3.78 0.51 -11.50
C ALA A 136 -4.93 -0.42 -11.91
N LEU A 137 -4.63 -1.62 -12.42
CA LEU A 137 -5.63 -2.61 -12.80
C LEU A 137 -6.42 -3.13 -11.60
N ALA A 138 -5.73 -3.48 -10.51
CA ALA A 138 -6.36 -3.98 -9.30
C ALA A 138 -7.21 -2.91 -8.60
N TYR A 139 -6.74 -1.65 -8.55
CA TYR A 139 -7.53 -0.52 -8.05
C TYR A 139 -8.81 -0.35 -8.86
N THR A 140 -8.69 -0.37 -10.20
CA THR A 140 -9.83 -0.23 -11.10
C THR A 140 -10.84 -1.37 -10.89
N TYR A 141 -10.36 -2.61 -10.81
CA TYR A 141 -11.23 -3.77 -10.58
C TYR A 141 -11.92 -3.72 -9.22
N ILE A 142 -11.19 -3.41 -8.14
CA ILE A 142 -11.76 -3.37 -6.79
C ILE A 142 -12.81 -2.26 -6.69
N VAL A 143 -12.52 -1.07 -7.20
CA VAL A 143 -13.49 0.04 -7.19
C VAL A 143 -14.71 -0.25 -8.08
N ALA A 144 -14.52 -0.91 -9.22
CA ALA A 144 -15.61 -1.18 -10.16
C ALA A 144 -16.49 -2.39 -9.79
N ALA A 145 -15.90 -3.45 -9.23
CA ALA A 145 -16.55 -4.76 -9.08
C ALA A 145 -16.75 -5.20 -7.63
N LYS A 146 -16.10 -4.54 -6.65
CA LYS A 146 -16.24 -4.91 -5.24
C LYS A 146 -17.05 -3.86 -4.48
N SER A 147 -17.75 -4.35 -3.47
CA SER A 147 -18.59 -3.56 -2.59
C SER A 147 -18.08 -3.66 -1.16
N ALA A 148 -18.18 -2.55 -0.44
CA ALA A 148 -17.99 -2.50 1.01
C ALA A 148 -19.29 -2.92 1.71
N TYR A 149 -19.21 -3.76 2.73
CA TYR A 149 -20.38 -4.21 3.51
C TYR A 149 -20.17 -4.02 5.01
N VAL A 150 -21.27 -3.85 5.74
CA VAL A 150 -21.29 -3.69 7.19
C VAL A 150 -22.04 -4.88 7.79
N THR A 151 -21.47 -5.50 8.80
CA THR A 151 -22.06 -6.63 9.55
C THR A 151 -22.33 -6.20 11.00
N GLY A 152 -23.27 -6.86 11.69
CA GLY A 152 -23.59 -6.56 13.09
C GLY A 152 -24.64 -5.46 13.31
N THR A 153 -25.42 -5.14 12.27
CA THR A 153 -26.53 -4.16 12.31
C THR A 153 -27.52 -4.48 11.19
N ASP A 154 -28.80 -4.17 11.39
CA ASP A 154 -29.84 -4.28 10.36
C ASP A 154 -29.51 -3.43 9.12
N ALA A 155 -30.00 -3.90 7.96
CA ALA A 155 -29.77 -3.28 6.66
C ALA A 155 -30.17 -1.79 6.59
N ALA A 156 -31.26 -1.42 7.28
CA ALA A 156 -31.74 -0.05 7.35
C ALA A 156 -30.80 0.86 8.18
N ASN A 157 -30.34 0.38 9.34
CA ASN A 157 -29.41 1.12 10.20
C ASN A 157 -28.02 1.24 9.55
N ALA A 158 -27.54 0.18 8.89
CA ALA A 158 -26.30 0.24 8.11
C ALA A 158 -26.40 1.31 7.01
N GLY A 159 -27.50 1.33 6.24
CA GLY A 159 -27.72 2.35 5.22
C GLY A 159 -27.81 3.77 5.77
N GLN A 160 -28.36 3.95 6.97
CA GLN A 160 -28.54 5.26 7.61
C GLN A 160 -27.22 5.80 8.18
N LEU A 161 -26.47 4.97 8.93
CA LEU A 161 -25.13 5.32 9.45
C LEU A 161 -24.14 5.66 8.33
N LEU A 162 -24.24 4.96 7.19
CA LEU A 162 -23.40 5.22 6.02
C LEU A 162 -23.78 6.50 5.27
N ARG A 163 -25.06 6.91 5.32
CA ARG A 163 -25.53 8.19 4.78
C ARG A 163 -25.13 9.36 5.67
N GLU A 164 -25.19 9.19 6.98
CA GLU A 164 -24.74 10.20 7.96
C GLU A 164 -23.24 10.49 7.85
N TYR A 165 -22.43 9.49 7.50
CA TYR A 165 -20.99 9.69 7.30
C TYR A 165 -20.62 10.46 6.00
N GLY A 166 -21.54 10.61 5.04
CA GLY A 166 -21.33 11.53 3.90
C GLY A 166 -20.52 11.00 2.71
N GLY A 167 -20.13 9.71 2.68
CA GLY A 167 -19.60 9.06 1.47
C GLY A 167 -18.36 8.22 1.67
N SER A 168 -18.06 7.34 0.71
CA SER A 168 -16.83 6.54 0.64
C SER A 168 -16.58 6.11 -0.81
N PRO A 169 -15.31 5.87 -1.23
CA PRO A 169 -14.98 5.60 -2.64
C PRO A 169 -15.61 4.33 -3.23
N MET A 170 -15.89 3.30 -2.43
CA MET A 170 -16.53 2.07 -2.93
C MET A 170 -18.05 2.11 -2.82
N ARG A 171 -18.72 1.51 -3.82
CA ARG A 171 -20.16 1.23 -3.77
C ARG A 171 -20.43 0.30 -2.59
N LYS A 172 -21.30 0.70 -1.67
CA LYS A 172 -21.60 -0.10 -0.47
C LYS A 172 -22.81 -0.98 -0.76
N GLU A 173 -22.69 -2.29 -0.56
CA GLU A 173 -23.83 -3.21 -0.62
C GLU A 173 -24.22 -3.58 0.80
N VAL A 174 -25.50 -3.38 1.10
CA VAL A 174 -26.08 -3.74 2.38
C VAL A 174 -26.43 -5.22 2.31
N VAL A 175 -25.61 -6.06 2.93
CA VAL A 175 -25.96 -7.47 3.12
C VAL A 175 -26.86 -7.54 4.35
N ALA A 176 -28.17 -7.67 4.14
CA ALA A 176 -29.09 -8.00 5.23
C ALA A 176 -28.68 -9.37 5.79
N GLU A 177 -28.48 -9.43 7.11
CA GLU A 177 -28.32 -10.71 7.79
C GLU A 177 -29.56 -11.56 7.50
N LYS A 178 -29.36 -12.71 6.86
CA LYS A 178 -30.45 -13.66 6.66
C LYS A 178 -30.88 -14.06 8.07
N PRO A 179 -32.17 -13.89 8.46
CA PRO A 179 -32.60 -14.21 9.81
C PRO A 179 -32.18 -15.65 10.08
N ALA A 180 -31.45 -15.84 11.18
CA ALA A 180 -31.05 -17.14 11.67
C ALA A 180 -32.29 -18.04 11.58
N ALA A 181 -32.22 -19.04 10.70
CA ALA A 181 -33.32 -19.96 10.52
C ALA A 181 -33.67 -20.50 11.90
N SER A 182 -34.90 -20.22 12.31
CA SER A 182 -35.52 -20.74 13.51
C SER A 182 -35.17 -22.21 13.63
N PHE A 183 -34.50 -22.55 14.73
CA PHE A 183 -34.18 -23.89 15.17
C PHE A 183 -35.47 -24.71 15.19
N GLU A 184 -35.74 -25.43 14.10
CA GLU A 184 -36.77 -26.47 14.06
C GLU A 184 -36.23 -27.66 14.85
N THR A 185 -36.75 -27.81 16.07
CA THR A 185 -36.71 -29.05 16.84
C THR A 185 -37.38 -30.16 16.03
N GLY A 186 -36.59 -30.97 15.34
CA GLY A 186 -37.09 -32.09 14.54
C GLY A 186 -35.98 -33.09 14.25
N ARG A 187 -36.09 -34.25 14.90
CA ARG A 187 -35.29 -35.48 14.72
C ARG A 187 -34.81 -35.69 13.28
N ASP A 188 -33.52 -36.01 13.12
CA ASP A 188 -33.14 -37.38 12.79
C ASP A 188 -31.67 -37.65 13.15
N VAL A 189 -31.49 -38.85 13.69
CA VAL A 189 -30.25 -39.44 14.19
C VAL A 189 -29.59 -40.17 13.03
N ASP A 190 -28.29 -39.96 12.81
CA ASP A 190 -27.27 -40.96 12.45
C ASP A 190 -26.15 -40.35 11.60
N GLY A 191 -24.94 -40.36 12.15
CA GLY A 191 -23.72 -39.98 11.42
C GLY A 191 -22.67 -39.25 12.25
N ALA A 192 -22.35 -39.73 13.46
CA ALA A 192 -21.22 -39.21 14.22
C ALA A 192 -19.90 -39.65 13.55
N VAL A 193 -19.19 -38.69 12.95
CA VAL A 193 -17.74 -38.81 12.70
C VAL A 193 -17.05 -37.96 13.76
N GLU A 194 -16.53 -38.63 14.80
CA GLU A 194 -15.63 -38.04 15.78
C GLU A 194 -14.37 -37.50 15.08
N MET A 195 -14.10 -36.20 15.20
CA MET A 195 -12.78 -35.64 14.95
C MET A 195 -12.03 -35.50 16.27
N PRO A 196 -10.79 -36.02 16.39
CA PRO A 196 -10.05 -35.99 17.65
C PRO A 196 -9.59 -34.57 18.00
N ALA A 197 -9.71 -34.25 19.29
CA ALA A 197 -9.31 -32.97 19.88
C ALA A 197 -7.81 -32.68 19.69
N GLN A 198 -7.50 -31.45 19.30
CA GLN A 198 -6.14 -30.95 19.17
C GLN A 198 -5.55 -30.67 20.58
N PRO A 199 -4.35 -31.17 20.93
CA PRO A 199 -3.76 -30.92 22.24
C PRO A 199 -3.25 -29.47 22.37
N PRO A 200 -3.27 -28.90 23.60
CA PRO A 200 -2.92 -27.50 23.84
C PRO A 200 -1.43 -27.20 23.62
N PRO A 201 -1.08 -25.95 23.25
CA PRO A 201 0.30 -25.57 22.94
C PRO A 201 1.17 -25.49 24.19
N THR A 202 2.24 -26.28 24.22
CA THR A 202 3.34 -26.18 25.18
C THR A 202 4.16 -24.91 24.92
N HIS A 203 3.95 -23.88 25.74
CA HIS A 203 4.91 -22.78 25.87
C HIS A 203 6.05 -23.23 26.79
N ALA A 204 7.25 -23.42 26.22
CA ALA A 204 8.47 -23.56 26.98
C ALA A 204 8.83 -22.20 27.61
N VAL A 205 8.74 -22.12 28.94
CA VAL A 205 9.33 -21.04 29.75
C VAL A 205 10.82 -21.37 29.90
N PRO A 206 11.76 -20.44 29.63
CA PRO A 206 13.16 -20.67 29.98
C PRO A 206 13.35 -20.54 31.50
N GLU A 207 13.91 -21.59 32.11
CA GLU A 207 14.39 -21.62 33.48
C GLU A 207 15.37 -20.48 33.74
N ALA A 208 15.00 -19.60 34.67
CA ALA A 208 15.95 -18.77 35.40
C ALA A 208 16.00 -19.30 36.85
N ASP A 209 17.22 -19.32 37.40
CA ASP A 209 17.63 -19.67 38.76
C ASP A 209 17.90 -21.15 39.11
N ALA A 210 19.20 -21.51 39.11
CA ALA A 210 19.86 -22.01 40.33
C ALA A 210 21.41 -22.07 40.20
N ARG A 211 22.08 -21.19 40.98
CA ARG A 211 23.30 -21.40 41.83
C ARG A 211 24.61 -21.85 41.13
N VAL A 212 25.78 -21.25 41.38
CA VAL A 212 26.53 -21.08 42.65
C VAL A 212 27.54 -19.94 42.46
#